data_AF-A0AAD7RJZ8-F1
#
_entry.id   AF-A0AAD7RJZ8-F1
#
_cell.length_a   1.000
_cell.length_b   1.000
_cell.length_c   1.000
_cell.angle_alpha   90.00
_cell.angle_beta   90.00
_cell.angle_gamma   90.00
#
_symmetry.space_group_name_H-M   'P 1'
#
loop_
_entity.id
_entity.type
_entity.pdbx_description
1 polymer ?
#
loop_
_entity_poly.entity_id
_entity_poly.type
_entity_poly.pdbx_seq_one_letter_code
_entity_poly.pdbx_strand_id
1 'polypeptide(L)'
;MWSMRSDATGAGVDRQGGQSRGSEASGGVGTWNFFEASHGKGAPDGVGGLLKRTADRLVSHGKDIPNAELFFNALVDAQTSVKLFYISEDNVDEATKNMPERLPVVPSTMRIHQVVTVTPGQISYRDVSCLCSTRQTLECQCYNTKTFTFEVQATAPTQEDNSQNQSEIPWQNSNIIGQWCSLKYDGNIYPGIIQEVTESHVEVKCMHRIGVNRFFWPPRDDVLSYLHEDIIRMIPPPTSVTSRHMEIDRDIWSKISDM
;
A
#
# COMPACT_ATOMS: atom_id res chain seq x y z
N MET A 1 38.63 -0.14 18.97
CA MET A 1 38.50 -0.32 20.43
C MET A 1 37.25 0.41 20.90
N TRP A 2 36.08 -0.22 20.80
CA TRP A 2 34.92 0.01 21.68
C TRP A 2 34.24 -1.36 21.79
N SER A 3 34.26 -1.89 23.01
CA SER A 3 33.83 -3.22 23.41
C SER A 3 32.46 -3.07 24.06
N MET A 4 31.48 -3.89 23.69
CA MET A 4 30.34 -4.19 24.55
C MET A 4 30.34 -5.71 24.81
N ARG A 5 30.74 -6.05 26.03
CA ARG A 5 30.44 -7.32 26.69
C ARG A 5 29.01 -7.27 27.20
N SER A 6 28.31 -8.40 27.13
CA SER A 6 27.33 -8.77 28.15
C SER A 6 27.22 -10.30 28.18
N ASP A 7 28.01 -10.83 29.09
CA ASP A 7 27.92 -12.06 29.88
C ASP A 7 26.99 -13.20 29.48
N ALA A 8 27.63 -14.35 29.30
CA ALA A 8 27.06 -15.67 29.41
C ALA A 8 26.90 -16.05 30.89
N THR A 9 25.71 -16.51 31.27
CA THR A 9 25.51 -17.44 32.38
C THR A 9 24.68 -18.60 31.86
N GLY A 10 25.31 -19.78 31.81
CA GLY A 10 24.66 -21.02 31.43
C GLY A 10 23.90 -21.64 32.59
N ALA A 11 22.82 -22.35 32.25
CA ALA A 11 22.28 -23.45 33.04
C ALA A 11 21.44 -24.35 32.12
N GLY A 12 21.72 -25.66 32.19
CA GLY A 12 20.71 -26.71 31.99
C GLY A 12 20.42 -27.19 30.57
N VAL A 13 21.09 -28.28 30.19
CA VAL A 13 20.57 -29.24 29.21
C VAL A 13 19.32 -29.90 29.79
N ASP A 14 18.21 -29.90 29.04
CA ASP A 14 17.26 -31.02 29.07
C ASP A 14 16.57 -31.19 27.72
N ARG A 15 16.71 -32.40 27.17
CA ARG A 15 15.98 -32.92 26.02
C ARG A 15 14.63 -33.43 26.53
N GLN A 16 13.53 -33.03 25.88
CA GLN A 16 12.41 -33.89 25.43
C GLN A 16 11.19 -33.05 25.06
N GLY A 17 10.45 -33.50 24.05
CA GLY A 17 9.04 -33.15 23.87
C GLY A 17 8.74 -32.05 22.86
N GLY A 18 8.98 -32.32 21.57
CA GLY A 18 8.40 -31.52 20.48
C GLY A 18 6.89 -31.72 20.43
N GLN A 19 6.15 -30.86 21.13
CA GLN A 19 4.73 -30.63 20.89
C GLN A 19 4.60 -29.36 20.06
N SER A 20 4.04 -29.54 18.86
CA SER A 20 3.58 -28.51 17.94
C SER A 20 2.62 -27.56 18.66
N ARG A 21 3.15 -26.45 19.16
CA ARG A 21 2.36 -25.27 19.50
C ARG A 21 2.09 -24.53 18.20
N GLY A 22 0.82 -24.53 17.80
CA GLY A 22 0.32 -23.65 16.74
C GLY A 22 0.76 -22.24 17.05
N SER A 23 1.41 -21.62 16.07
CA SER A 23 1.71 -20.20 16.11
C SER A 23 0.40 -19.44 15.97
N GLU A 24 -0.19 -19.04 17.09
CA GLU A 24 -1.02 -17.84 17.11
C GLU A 24 -0.27 -16.74 16.36
N ALA A 25 -0.93 -16.14 15.37
CA ALA A 25 -0.42 -14.96 14.68
C ALA A 25 -0.23 -13.85 15.71
N SER A 26 0.94 -13.81 16.34
CA SER A 26 1.32 -12.75 17.25
C SER A 26 1.33 -11.47 16.43
N GLY A 27 0.36 -10.58 16.67
CA GLY A 27 0.37 -9.22 16.16
C GLY A 27 1.68 -8.56 16.58
N GLY A 28 2.68 -8.64 15.70
CA GLY A 28 4.03 -8.21 16.00
C GLY A 28 4.01 -6.70 16.19
N VAL A 29 4.51 -6.26 17.34
CA VAL A 29 4.72 -4.83 17.58
C VAL A 29 5.81 -4.37 16.60
N GLY A 30 5.47 -3.45 15.70
CA GLY A 30 6.30 -3.12 14.55
C GLY A 30 6.26 -1.64 14.20
N THR A 31 7.32 -1.14 13.57
CA THR A 31 7.37 0.20 13.00
C THR A 31 7.83 0.14 11.55
N TRP A 32 7.06 0.81 10.69
CA TRP A 32 7.35 1.03 9.29
C TRP A 32 7.72 2.50 9.10
N ASN A 33 8.85 2.77 8.46
CA ASN A 33 9.38 4.13 8.28
C ASN A 33 9.64 4.38 6.80
N PHE A 34 9.10 5.49 6.30
CA PHE A 34 9.20 5.95 4.92
C PHE A 34 10.05 7.23 4.86
N PHE A 35 10.92 7.33 3.87
CA PHE A 35 11.76 8.51 3.62
C PHE A 35 11.02 9.61 2.87
N GLU A 36 10.04 9.24 2.04
CA GLU A 36 9.22 10.17 1.26
C GLU A 36 7.79 9.64 1.16
N ALA A 37 6.82 10.49 1.50
CA ALA A 37 5.41 10.18 1.41
C ALA A 37 4.90 10.37 -0.04
N SER A 38 5.28 9.45 -0.92
CA SER A 38 4.71 9.34 -2.28
C SER A 38 5.22 8.12 -3.04
N HIS A 39 6.49 7.75 -2.83
CA HIS A 39 7.14 6.67 -3.57
C HIS A 39 7.39 5.40 -2.74
N GLY A 40 6.90 5.35 -1.50
CA GLY A 40 7.02 4.19 -0.61
C GLY A 40 8.46 3.83 -0.24
N LYS A 41 9.44 4.66 -0.64
CA LYS A 41 10.86 4.40 -0.41
C LYS A 41 11.17 4.59 1.06
N GLY A 42 11.85 3.63 1.66
CA GLY A 42 12.07 3.58 3.10
C GLY A 42 13.24 2.72 3.51
N ALA A 43 13.48 2.64 4.82
CA ALA A 43 14.42 1.69 5.39
C ALA A 43 14.22 0.24 4.91
N PRO A 44 12.98 -0.24 4.64
CA PRO A 44 12.75 -1.57 4.07
C PRO A 44 13.46 -1.82 2.74
N ASP A 45 13.66 -0.81 1.88
CA ASP A 45 14.37 -0.98 0.61
C ASP A 45 15.85 -1.32 0.81
N GLY A 46 16.47 -0.74 1.84
CA GLY A 46 17.84 -1.03 2.22
C GLY A 46 18.00 -2.47 2.69
N VAL A 47 17.05 -2.93 3.52
CA VAL A 47 16.99 -4.33 3.99
C VAL A 47 16.77 -5.26 2.80
N GLY A 48 15.75 -5.00 1.98
CA GLY A 48 15.45 -5.79 0.78
C GLY A 48 16.61 -5.84 -0.20
N GLY A 49 17.31 -4.71 -0.40
CA GLY A 49 18.49 -4.63 -1.25
C GLY A 49 19.67 -5.46 -0.72
N LEU A 50 19.88 -5.51 0.60
CA LEU A 50 20.89 -6.38 1.21
C LEU A 50 20.56 -7.86 0.99
N LEU A 51 19.30 -8.25 1.21
CA LEU A 51 18.86 -9.65 1.04
C LEU A 51 18.98 -10.09 -0.42
N LYS A 52 18.50 -9.25 -1.36
CA LYS A 52 18.60 -9.51 -2.81
C LYS A 52 20.06 -9.68 -3.25
N ARG A 53 20.94 -8.73 -2.91
CA ARG A 53 22.38 -8.85 -3.25
C ARG A 53 23.03 -10.09 -2.63
N THR A 54 22.61 -10.48 -1.43
CA THR A 54 23.13 -11.69 -0.78
C THR A 54 22.68 -12.94 -1.53
N ALA A 55 21.41 -13.00 -1.92
CA ALA A 55 20.88 -14.10 -2.74
C ALA A 55 21.53 -14.14 -4.13
N ASP A 56 21.64 -13.00 -4.83
CA ASP A 56 22.31 -12.90 -6.13
C ASP A 56 23.74 -13.44 -6.07
N ARG A 57 24.47 -13.10 -4.99
CA ARG A 57 25.81 -13.64 -4.75
C ARG A 57 25.78 -15.15 -4.59
N LEU A 58 24.86 -15.70 -3.79
CA LEU A 58 24.74 -17.16 -3.60
C LEU A 58 24.43 -17.88 -4.92
N VAL A 59 23.51 -17.33 -5.73
CA VAL A 59 23.17 -17.86 -7.06
C VAL A 59 24.37 -17.80 -7.99
N SER A 60 25.12 -16.69 -8.00
CA SER A 60 26.33 -16.55 -8.82
C SER A 60 27.44 -17.55 -8.45
N HIS A 61 27.42 -18.07 -7.21
CA HIS A 61 28.31 -19.13 -6.74
C HIS A 61 27.75 -20.55 -6.95
N GLY A 62 26.64 -20.69 -7.69
CA GLY A 62 26.06 -21.98 -8.07
C GLY A 62 25.04 -22.55 -7.09
N LYS A 63 24.54 -21.78 -6.11
CA LYS A 63 23.44 -22.20 -5.24
C LYS A 63 22.10 -21.88 -5.91
N ASP A 64 21.29 -22.89 -6.18
CA ASP A 64 19.95 -22.69 -6.73
C ASP A 64 18.94 -22.29 -5.63
N ILE A 65 18.05 -21.34 -5.94
CA ILE A 65 17.05 -20.79 -5.01
C ILE A 65 15.70 -20.64 -5.72
N PRO A 66 14.93 -21.74 -5.89
CA PRO A 66 13.71 -21.74 -6.69
C PRO A 66 12.44 -21.30 -5.94
N ASN A 67 12.46 -21.24 -4.60
CA ASN A 67 11.27 -20.92 -3.80
C ASN A 67 11.59 -20.12 -2.53
N ALA A 68 10.54 -19.62 -1.87
CA ALA A 68 10.65 -18.75 -0.70
C ALA A 68 11.30 -19.44 0.51
N GLU A 69 11.03 -20.73 0.71
CA GLU A 69 11.61 -21.51 1.81
C GLU A 69 13.12 -21.66 1.65
N LEU A 70 13.58 -22.05 0.45
CA LEU A 70 15.01 -22.16 0.15
C LEU A 70 15.71 -20.81 0.17
N PHE A 71 15.01 -19.73 -0.22
CA PHE A 71 15.51 -18.37 -0.08
C PHE A 71 15.73 -18.00 1.39
N PHE A 72 14.74 -18.27 2.25
CA PHE A 72 14.84 -18.05 3.69
C PHE A 72 16.02 -18.82 4.30
N ASN A 73 16.10 -20.14 4.06
CA ASN A 73 17.16 -20.99 4.59
C ASN A 73 18.53 -20.50 4.11
N ALA A 74 18.67 -20.18 2.83
CA ALA A 74 19.94 -19.70 2.26
C ALA A 74 20.42 -18.38 2.88
N LEU A 75 19.52 -17.48 3.24
CA LEU A 75 19.87 -16.22 3.88
C LEU A 75 20.14 -16.35 5.38
N VAL A 76 19.47 -17.28 6.05
CA VAL A 76 19.77 -17.65 7.45
C VAL A 76 21.18 -18.25 7.53
N ASP A 77 21.50 -19.18 6.62
CA ASP A 77 22.84 -19.79 6.52
C ASP A 77 23.94 -18.75 6.25
N ALA A 78 23.62 -17.69 5.48
CA ALA A 78 24.54 -16.61 5.18
C ALA A 78 24.84 -15.69 6.38
N GLN A 79 24.19 -15.91 7.54
CA GLN A 79 24.39 -15.18 8.80
C GLN A 79 24.34 -13.66 8.64
N THR A 80 23.31 -13.17 7.94
CA THR A 80 23.10 -11.71 7.85
C THR A 80 22.69 -11.13 9.21
N SER A 81 22.93 -9.83 9.42
CA SER A 81 22.47 -9.13 10.62
C SER A 81 20.94 -8.92 10.67
N VAL A 82 20.23 -9.29 9.60
CA VAL A 82 18.78 -9.14 9.46
C VAL A 82 18.10 -10.38 10.01
N LYS A 83 17.17 -10.20 10.95
CA LYS A 83 16.31 -11.29 11.42
C LYS A 83 15.21 -11.53 10.40
N LEU A 84 15.13 -12.75 9.88
CA LEU A 84 14.14 -13.17 8.92
C LEU A 84 13.08 -14.03 9.60
N PHE A 85 11.85 -13.94 9.11
CA PHE A 85 10.74 -14.80 9.51
C PHE A 85 10.16 -15.41 8.24
N TYR A 86 9.96 -16.73 8.25
CA TYR A 86 9.31 -17.43 7.14
C TYR A 86 7.80 -17.48 7.40
N ILE A 87 7.02 -17.13 6.38
CA ILE A 87 5.56 -17.21 6.38
C ILE A 87 5.20 -18.22 5.29
N SER A 88 4.59 -19.34 5.68
CA SER A 88 4.13 -20.37 4.73
C SER A 88 2.88 -19.92 3.97
N GLU A 89 2.62 -20.54 2.83
CA GLU A 89 1.39 -20.33 2.05
C GLU A 89 0.14 -20.62 2.91
N ASP A 90 0.15 -21.69 3.70
CA ASP A 90 -0.95 -22.02 4.63
C ASP A 90 -1.27 -20.86 5.60
N ASN A 91 -0.24 -20.18 6.12
CA ASN A 91 -0.42 -19.05 7.02
C ASN A 91 -1.00 -17.82 6.29
N VAL A 92 -0.64 -17.64 5.02
CA VAL A 92 -1.20 -16.56 4.18
C VAL A 92 -2.67 -16.85 3.86
N ASP A 93 -3.01 -18.09 3.53
CA ASP A 93 -4.38 -18.51 3.23
C ASP A 93 -5.28 -18.38 4.46
N GLU A 94 -4.79 -18.76 5.64
CA GLU A 94 -5.51 -18.56 6.91
C GLU A 94 -5.72 -17.07 7.22
N ALA A 95 -4.68 -16.24 7.03
CA ALA A 95 -4.80 -14.81 7.23
C ALA A 95 -5.79 -14.16 6.25
N THR A 96 -5.80 -14.62 4.99
CA THR A 96 -6.70 -14.11 3.94
C THR A 96 -8.16 -14.46 4.24
N LYS A 97 -8.43 -15.68 4.74
CA LYS A 97 -9.78 -16.08 5.19
C LYS A 97 -10.31 -15.24 6.34
N ASN A 98 -9.41 -14.74 7.19
CA ASN A 98 -9.75 -13.91 8.35
C ASN A 98 -9.75 -12.40 8.03
N MET A 99 -9.43 -12.00 6.79
CA MET A 99 -9.40 -10.60 6.38
C MET A 99 -10.83 -10.10 6.09
N PRO A 100 -11.24 -8.94 6.64
CA PRO A 100 -12.55 -8.38 6.32
C PRO A 100 -12.64 -7.93 4.85
N GLU A 101 -13.78 -8.16 4.21
CA GLU A 101 -14.02 -7.81 2.79
C GLU A 101 -13.91 -6.29 2.52
N ARG A 102 -14.19 -5.46 3.54
CA ARG A 102 -14.12 -4.00 3.44
C ARG A 102 -13.23 -3.45 4.55
N LEU A 103 -12.02 -3.04 4.16
CA LEU A 103 -11.11 -2.33 5.06
C LEU A 103 -11.36 -0.82 4.99
N PRO A 104 -11.50 -0.13 6.13
CA PRO A 104 -11.65 1.32 6.12
C PRO A 104 -10.34 1.98 5.65
N VAL A 105 -10.48 2.98 4.78
CA VAL A 105 -9.34 3.70 4.19
C VAL A 105 -8.69 4.58 5.26
N VAL A 106 -7.36 4.48 5.38
CA VAL A 106 -6.58 5.38 6.24
C VAL A 106 -6.42 6.72 5.51
N PRO A 107 -6.95 7.83 6.03
CA PRO A 107 -6.90 9.10 5.31
C PRO A 107 -5.46 9.65 5.24
N SER A 108 -5.16 10.38 4.16
CA SER A 108 -3.89 11.11 4.00
C SER A 108 -2.63 10.23 4.03
N THR A 109 -2.67 9.02 3.47
CA THR A 109 -1.50 8.11 3.38
C THR A 109 -0.27 8.77 2.76
N MET A 110 -0.47 9.67 1.80
CA MET A 110 0.55 10.50 1.15
C MET A 110 1.26 11.52 2.06
N ARG A 111 0.87 11.63 3.33
CA ARG A 111 1.59 12.44 4.33
C ARG A 111 2.32 11.57 5.36
N ILE A 112 2.06 10.27 5.37
CA ILE A 112 2.52 9.36 6.42
C ILE A 112 3.97 8.96 6.14
N HIS A 113 4.85 9.30 7.07
CA HIS A 113 6.26 8.88 7.04
C HIS A 113 6.57 7.78 8.06
N GLN A 114 5.65 7.47 8.97
CA GLN A 114 5.80 6.38 9.90
C GLN A 114 4.46 5.76 10.26
N VAL A 115 4.41 4.43 10.26
CA VAL A 115 3.29 3.61 10.77
C VAL A 115 3.82 2.72 11.89
N VAL A 116 3.04 2.57 12.94
CA VAL A 116 3.34 1.77 14.12
C VAL A 116 2.13 0.88 14.40
N THR A 117 2.38 -0.42 14.51
CA THR A 117 1.38 -1.41 14.93
C THR A 117 1.77 -1.88 16.33
N VAL A 118 0.86 -1.75 17.29
CA VAL A 118 1.05 -2.27 18.66
C VAL A 118 -0.05 -3.27 18.97
N THR A 119 -1.29 -2.89 18.68
CA THR A 119 -2.48 -3.71 18.91
C THR A 119 -3.07 -4.13 17.56
N PRO A 120 -3.46 -5.42 17.40
CA PRO A 120 -4.19 -5.86 16.24
C PRO A 120 -5.43 -4.99 15.98
N GLY A 121 -5.68 -4.63 14.72
CA GLY A 121 -6.79 -3.75 14.36
C GLY A 121 -6.58 -2.27 14.70
N GLN A 122 -5.38 -1.86 15.15
CA GLN A 122 -5.05 -0.46 15.35
C GLN A 122 -3.68 -0.11 14.78
N ILE A 123 -3.62 1.02 14.09
CA ILE A 123 -2.36 1.64 13.67
C ILE A 123 -2.22 3.01 14.31
N SER A 124 -0.99 3.36 14.65
CA SER A 124 -0.59 4.73 14.91
C SER A 124 0.28 5.22 13.78
N TYR A 125 0.08 6.44 13.31
CA TYR A 125 0.82 6.98 12.18
C TYR A 125 1.20 8.45 12.39
N ARG A 126 2.22 8.89 11.65
CA ARG A 126 2.79 10.24 11.80
C ARG A 126 3.15 10.85 10.47
N ASP A 127 3.03 12.17 10.41
CA ASP A 127 3.44 12.97 9.26
C ASP A 127 4.98 13.06 9.17
N VAL A 128 5.71 12.81 10.27
CA VAL A 128 7.17 12.76 10.32
C VAL A 128 7.61 11.58 11.18
N SER A 129 8.58 10.80 10.72
CA SER A 129 9.09 9.65 11.47
C SER A 129 9.77 10.12 12.77
N CYS A 130 9.29 9.64 13.91
CA CYS A 130 9.99 9.79 15.18
C CYS A 130 10.74 8.51 15.50
N LEU A 131 12.01 8.69 15.80
CA LEU A 131 12.88 7.66 16.32
C LEU A 131 13.17 7.85 17.80
N CYS A 132 12.42 8.75 18.47
CA CYS A 132 12.62 9.18 19.83
C CYS A 132 12.54 7.97 20.79
N SER A 133 13.61 7.29 21.21
CA SER A 133 15.06 7.39 20.97
C SER A 133 15.60 6.00 21.31
N THR A 134 15.98 5.13 20.37
CA THR A 134 16.88 3.96 20.64
C THR A 134 16.46 2.99 21.78
N ARG A 135 15.21 3.05 22.29
CA ARG A 135 14.76 2.44 23.58
C ARG A 135 13.42 1.68 23.52
N GLN A 136 13.00 1.21 22.34
CA GLN A 136 11.83 0.31 22.21
C GLN A 136 10.47 0.92 22.61
N THR A 137 10.35 2.24 22.77
CA THR A 137 9.06 2.90 23.02
C THR A 137 8.41 3.29 21.70
N LEU A 138 7.49 2.44 21.22
CA LEU A 138 6.78 2.64 19.95
C LEU A 138 5.57 3.58 20.09
N GLU A 139 5.12 3.81 21.33
CA GLU A 139 4.06 4.75 21.69
C GLU A 139 4.66 6.05 22.24
N CYS A 140 4.82 7.06 21.39
CA CYS A 140 5.22 8.38 21.85
C CYS A 140 4.44 9.47 21.12
N GLN A 141 4.28 10.64 21.74
CA GLN A 141 3.42 11.72 21.24
C GLN A 141 4.15 12.71 20.30
N CYS A 142 5.39 12.40 19.91
CA CYS A 142 6.18 13.27 19.02
C CYS A 142 5.55 13.38 17.63
N TYR A 143 5.67 14.57 17.02
CA TYR A 143 5.16 14.86 15.66
C TYR A 143 3.67 14.57 15.46
N ASN A 144 2.85 14.84 16.49
CA ASN A 144 1.39 14.74 16.41
C ASN A 144 0.90 13.36 15.96
N THR A 145 1.33 12.32 16.69
CA THR A 145 0.90 10.93 16.45
C THR A 145 -0.61 10.83 16.39
N LYS A 146 -1.12 10.28 15.27
CA LYS A 146 -2.53 9.98 15.07
C LYS A 146 -2.75 8.49 15.20
N THR A 147 -3.94 8.10 15.63
CA THR A 147 -4.33 6.71 15.76
C THR A 147 -5.53 6.45 14.88
N PHE A 148 -5.54 5.29 14.22
CA PHE A 148 -6.64 4.80 13.42
C PHE A 148 -6.96 3.38 13.84
N THR A 149 -8.21 3.14 14.17
CA THR A 149 -8.72 1.83 14.56
C THR A 149 -9.53 1.28 13.40
N PHE A 150 -9.19 0.07 12.97
CA PHE A 150 -9.96 -0.69 12.00
C PHE A 150 -11.18 -1.25 12.73
N GLU A 151 -12.26 -0.47 12.76
CA GLU A 151 -13.55 -0.94 13.26
C GLU A 151 -14.13 -1.93 12.24
N VAL A 152 -14.00 -3.22 12.52
CA VAL A 152 -14.74 -4.26 11.81
C VAL A 152 -16.18 -4.14 12.30
N GLN A 153 -17.04 -3.47 11.54
CA GLN A 153 -18.47 -3.53 11.80
C GLN A 153 -18.91 -4.98 11.58
N ALA A 154 -19.18 -5.70 12.65
CA ALA A 154 -19.98 -6.92 12.59
C ALA A 154 -21.35 -6.52 12.05
N THR A 155 -21.62 -6.85 10.80
CA THR A 155 -22.88 -6.57 10.12
C THR A 155 -24.01 -7.29 10.84
N ALA A 156 -24.77 -6.55 11.67
CA ALA A 156 -26.19 -6.82 11.82
C ALA A 156 -26.90 -6.36 10.53
N PRO A 157 -27.91 -7.08 10.03
CA PRO A 157 -28.63 -6.67 8.84
C PRO A 157 -29.48 -5.45 9.23
N THR A 158 -29.10 -4.26 8.79
CA THR A 158 -29.95 -3.08 8.96
C THR A 158 -29.89 -2.22 7.71
N GLN A 159 -30.93 -2.45 6.91
CA GLN A 159 -31.67 -1.51 6.06
C GLN A 159 -30.84 -0.59 5.16
N GLU A 160 -30.90 -0.95 3.87
CA GLU A 160 -31.05 -0.06 2.71
C GLU A 160 -31.26 1.41 3.10
N ASP A 161 -30.17 2.15 3.17
CA ASP A 161 -30.24 3.61 3.08
C ASP A 161 -29.96 4.00 1.63
N ASN A 162 -31.05 4.42 1.00
CA ASN A 162 -31.22 4.60 -0.41
C ASN A 162 -30.71 6.01 -0.78
N SER A 163 -29.39 6.18 -0.87
CA SER A 163 -28.77 7.41 -1.38
C SER A 163 -28.27 7.21 -2.81
N GLN A 164 -29.25 7.28 -3.71
CA GLN A 164 -29.26 7.52 -5.15
C GLN A 164 -27.92 7.75 -5.90
N ASN A 165 -27.67 6.83 -6.84
CA ASN A 165 -27.06 7.01 -8.17
C ASN A 165 -25.58 7.42 -8.26
N GLN A 166 -24.67 6.46 -8.02
CA GLN A 166 -23.42 6.38 -8.78
C GLN A 166 -23.48 5.14 -9.67
N SER A 167 -23.36 5.35 -10.97
CA SER A 167 -23.33 4.28 -11.97
C SER A 167 -22.06 3.46 -11.74
N GLU A 168 -22.18 2.27 -11.15
CA GLU A 168 -21.06 1.34 -10.98
C GLU A 168 -20.40 1.09 -12.34
N ILE A 169 -19.16 1.57 -12.49
CA ILE A 169 -18.38 1.31 -13.70
C ILE A 169 -18.09 -0.20 -13.69
N PRO A 170 -18.46 -0.95 -14.75
CA PRO A 170 -18.26 -2.40 -14.77
C PRO A 170 -16.78 -2.71 -15.06
N TRP A 171 -15.94 -2.69 -14.02
CA TRP A 171 -14.49 -2.96 -14.10
C TRP A 171 -14.15 -4.34 -14.66
N GLN A 172 -15.10 -5.29 -14.56
CA GLN A 172 -14.98 -6.64 -15.10
C GLN A 172 -15.14 -6.72 -16.63
N ASN A 173 -15.50 -5.62 -17.28
CA ASN A 173 -15.73 -5.59 -18.72
C ASN A 173 -14.52 -4.98 -19.44
N SER A 174 -13.76 -5.78 -20.18
CA SER A 174 -12.62 -5.31 -20.98
C SER A 174 -12.98 -4.24 -22.04
N ASN A 175 -14.27 -4.06 -22.32
CA ASN A 175 -14.77 -3.08 -23.28
C ASN A 175 -14.67 -1.61 -22.79
N ILE A 176 -14.19 -1.37 -21.57
CA ILE A 176 -13.92 -0.03 -21.03
C ILE A 176 -12.54 0.52 -21.43
N ILE A 177 -11.63 -0.35 -21.91
CA ILE A 177 -10.33 0.07 -22.41
C ILE A 177 -10.53 0.96 -23.65
N GLY A 178 -9.84 2.10 -23.68
CA GLY A 178 -9.97 3.13 -24.72
C GLY A 178 -11.14 4.10 -24.51
N GLN A 179 -11.97 3.91 -23.49
CA GLN A 179 -13.03 4.85 -23.14
C GLN A 179 -12.50 6.02 -22.29
N TRP A 180 -13.25 7.12 -22.32
CA TRP A 180 -12.93 8.32 -21.56
C TRP A 180 -13.53 8.27 -20.15
N CYS A 181 -12.72 8.64 -19.17
CA CYS A 181 -13.14 8.78 -17.77
C CYS A 181 -12.70 10.13 -17.20
N SER A 182 -13.38 10.55 -16.13
CA SER A 182 -12.94 11.64 -15.27
C SER A 182 -12.52 11.08 -13.92
N LEU A 183 -11.36 11.50 -13.43
CA LEU A 183 -10.80 11.08 -12.15
C LEU A 183 -10.49 12.27 -11.24
N LYS A 184 -10.51 12.04 -9.93
CA LYS A 184 -10.18 13.03 -8.91
C LYS A 184 -8.79 12.73 -8.35
N TYR A 185 -7.88 13.69 -8.46
CA TYR A 185 -6.54 13.59 -7.90
C TYR A 185 -6.14 14.90 -7.24
N ASP A 186 -5.70 14.84 -5.98
CA ASP A 186 -5.30 16.01 -5.18
C ASP A 186 -6.35 17.15 -5.20
N GLY A 187 -7.62 16.78 -5.03
CA GLY A 187 -8.75 17.72 -5.05
C GLY A 187 -9.09 18.33 -6.43
N ASN A 188 -8.41 17.90 -7.49
CA ASN A 188 -8.61 18.37 -8.86
C ASN A 188 -9.15 17.26 -9.75
N ILE A 189 -9.91 17.64 -10.79
CA ILE A 189 -10.52 16.70 -11.74
C ILE A 189 -9.70 16.69 -13.02
N TYR A 190 -9.40 15.48 -13.51
CA TYR A 190 -8.64 15.25 -14.73
C TYR A 190 -9.41 14.30 -15.66
N PRO A 191 -9.63 14.67 -16.93
CA PRO A 191 -10.10 13.73 -17.94
C PRO A 191 -8.94 12.89 -18.45
N GLY A 192 -9.21 11.62 -18.73
CA GLY A 192 -8.23 10.71 -19.30
C GLY A 192 -8.86 9.55 -20.05
N ILE A 193 -8.00 8.75 -20.69
CA ILE A 193 -8.38 7.56 -21.46
C ILE A 193 -7.83 6.33 -20.75
N ILE A 194 -8.70 5.37 -20.47
CA ILE A 194 -8.32 4.09 -19.85
C ILE A 194 -7.45 3.30 -20.82
N GLN A 195 -6.25 2.90 -20.38
CA GLN A 195 -5.32 2.08 -21.15
C GLN A 195 -5.40 0.61 -20.73
N GLU A 196 -5.44 0.37 -19.41
CA GLU A 196 -5.44 -0.97 -18.84
C GLU A 196 -6.25 -0.99 -17.54
N VAL A 197 -6.83 -2.14 -17.23
CA VAL A 197 -7.63 -2.36 -16.02
C VAL A 197 -7.13 -3.62 -15.35
N THR A 198 -6.79 -3.52 -14.08
CA THR A 198 -6.43 -4.63 -13.20
C THR A 198 -7.54 -4.80 -12.14
N GLU A 199 -7.46 -5.86 -11.33
CA GLU A 199 -8.42 -6.16 -10.28
C GLU A 199 -8.67 -5.01 -9.28
N SER A 200 -7.64 -4.19 -9.00
CA SER A 200 -7.72 -3.09 -8.01
C SER A 200 -7.36 -1.71 -8.55
N HIS A 201 -6.74 -1.65 -9.73
CA HIS A 201 -6.20 -0.42 -10.29
C HIS A 201 -6.63 -0.24 -11.75
N VAL A 202 -6.55 0.99 -12.23
CA VAL A 202 -6.80 1.36 -13.63
C VAL A 202 -5.69 2.29 -14.10
N GLU A 203 -5.09 1.97 -15.24
CA GLU A 203 -4.11 2.84 -15.88
C GLU A 203 -4.82 3.82 -16.80
N VAL A 204 -4.58 5.11 -16.57
CA VAL A 204 -5.25 6.18 -17.30
C VAL A 204 -4.21 7.13 -17.89
N LYS A 205 -4.34 7.38 -19.19
CA LYS A 205 -3.60 8.43 -19.89
C LYS A 205 -4.32 9.76 -19.70
N CYS A 206 -3.74 10.67 -18.93
CA CYS A 206 -4.40 11.86 -18.40
C CYS A 206 -4.07 13.14 -19.16
N MET A 207 -5.04 14.05 -19.26
CA MET A 207 -4.83 15.42 -19.70
C MET A 207 -4.45 16.32 -18.52
N HIS A 208 -3.65 17.35 -18.77
CA HIS A 208 -3.26 18.33 -17.75
C HIS A 208 -4.27 19.46 -17.68
N ARG A 209 -4.56 19.92 -16.46
CA ARG A 209 -5.44 21.06 -16.20
C ARG A 209 -4.66 22.37 -16.33
N ILE A 210 -5.19 23.32 -17.10
CA ILE A 210 -4.66 24.69 -17.20
C ILE A 210 -5.62 25.75 -16.64
N GLY A 211 -6.89 25.40 -16.46
CA GLY A 211 -7.91 26.31 -15.94
C GLY A 211 -9.19 25.60 -15.49
N VAL A 212 -10.25 26.37 -15.28
CA VAL A 212 -11.59 25.82 -15.00
C VAL A 212 -12.11 25.15 -16.27
N ASN A 213 -12.43 23.87 -16.17
CA ASN A 213 -12.88 23.04 -17.29
C ASN A 213 -12.01 23.20 -18.56
N ARG A 214 -10.68 23.26 -18.39
CA ARG A 214 -9.76 23.47 -19.51
C ARG A 214 -8.52 22.60 -19.38
N PHE A 215 -8.33 21.76 -20.39
CA PHE A 215 -7.36 20.67 -20.38
C PHE A 215 -6.52 20.65 -21.64
N PHE A 216 -5.32 20.09 -21.57
CA PHE A 216 -4.46 19.88 -22.74
C PHE A 216 -3.68 18.57 -22.60
N TRP A 217 -3.28 17.99 -23.72
CA TRP A 217 -2.40 16.83 -23.71
C TRP A 217 -0.96 17.28 -23.43
N PRO A 218 -0.30 16.75 -22.37
CA PRO A 218 1.09 17.06 -22.12
C PRO A 218 2.00 16.58 -23.26
N PRO A 219 3.18 17.20 -23.48
CA PRO A 219 4.11 16.79 -24.54
C PRO A 219 4.67 15.37 -24.39
N ARG A 220 4.68 14.86 -23.15
CA ARG A 220 4.95 13.46 -22.83
C ARG A 220 3.67 12.87 -22.29
N ASP A 221 3.32 11.68 -22.76
CA ASP A 221 2.16 10.96 -22.27
C ASP A 221 2.27 10.79 -20.75
N ASP A 222 1.24 11.26 -20.06
CA ASP A 222 1.11 11.12 -18.61
C ASP A 222 0.19 9.94 -18.35
N VAL A 223 0.79 8.78 -18.07
CA VAL A 223 0.10 7.51 -17.83
C VAL A 223 0.39 7.10 -16.39
N LEU A 224 -0.66 7.00 -15.59
CA LEU A 224 -0.57 6.68 -14.17
C LEU A 224 -1.63 5.64 -13.79
N SER A 225 -1.29 4.82 -12.79
CA SER A 225 -2.21 3.84 -12.21
C SER A 225 -2.96 4.48 -11.04
N TYR A 226 -4.29 4.43 -11.10
CA TYR A 226 -5.21 4.96 -10.10
C TYR A 226 -6.04 3.83 -9.48
N LEU A 227 -6.60 4.06 -8.30
CA LEU A 227 -7.58 3.12 -7.74
C LEU A 227 -8.93 3.29 -8.45
N HIS A 228 -9.74 2.24 -8.46
CA HIS A 228 -11.10 2.33 -9.03
C HIS A 228 -11.96 3.41 -8.36
N GLU A 229 -11.71 3.69 -7.09
CA GLU A 229 -12.39 4.75 -6.31
C GLU A 229 -12.00 6.18 -6.73
N ASP A 230 -10.84 6.38 -7.35
CA ASP A 230 -10.42 7.70 -7.84
C ASP A 230 -11.15 8.09 -9.13
N ILE A 231 -11.75 7.11 -9.82
CA ILE A 231 -12.53 7.34 -11.04
C ILE A 231 -13.94 7.77 -10.67
N ILE A 232 -14.27 9.03 -10.96
CA ILE A 232 -15.58 9.61 -10.66
C ILE A 232 -16.65 8.98 -11.57
N ARG A 233 -16.39 8.95 -12.89
CA ARG A 233 -17.34 8.45 -13.89
C ARG A 233 -16.72 8.31 -15.28
N MET A 234 -17.41 7.58 -16.14
CA MET A 234 -17.21 7.64 -17.59
C MET A 234 -17.79 8.93 -18.17
N ILE A 235 -17.07 9.53 -19.12
CA ILE A 235 -17.45 10.76 -19.82
C ILE A 235 -17.34 10.55 -21.34
N PRO A 236 -18.06 11.30 -22.17
CA PRO A 236 -17.77 11.35 -23.60
C PRO A 236 -16.41 12.04 -23.85
N PRO A 237 -15.83 11.87 -25.06
CA PRO A 237 -14.62 12.58 -25.45
C PRO A 237 -14.75 14.10 -25.24
N PRO A 238 -13.79 14.75 -24.56
CA PRO A 238 -13.76 16.20 -24.41
C PRO A 238 -13.79 16.94 -25.76
N THR A 239 -14.49 18.06 -25.80
CA THR A 239 -14.64 18.90 -27.00
C THR A 239 -13.46 19.84 -27.15
N SER A 240 -12.99 20.05 -28.38
CA SER A 240 -11.90 20.98 -28.65
C SER A 240 -12.37 22.43 -28.58
N VAL A 241 -11.77 23.21 -27.69
CA VAL A 241 -11.99 24.66 -27.59
C VAL A 241 -11.00 25.44 -28.46
N THR A 242 -9.77 24.93 -28.53
CA THR A 242 -8.73 25.41 -29.46
C THR A 242 -7.98 24.19 -29.99
N SER A 243 -7.03 24.39 -30.91
CA SER A 243 -6.17 23.29 -31.38
C SER A 243 -5.39 22.57 -30.28
N ARG A 244 -5.17 23.23 -29.12
CA ARG A 244 -4.37 22.70 -28.01
C ARG A 244 -5.15 22.47 -26.71
N HIS A 245 -6.39 22.92 -26.64
CA HIS A 245 -7.17 22.88 -25.40
C HIS A 245 -8.52 22.22 -25.62
N MET A 246 -8.89 21.36 -24.68
CA MET A 246 -10.15 20.65 -24.63
C MET A 246 -10.94 21.05 -23.39
N GLU A 247 -12.26 20.88 -23.44
CA GLU A 247 -13.16 21.03 -22.29
C GLU A 247 -14.08 19.81 -22.19
N ILE A 248 -14.47 19.47 -20.96
CA ILE A 248 -15.53 18.49 -20.71
C ILE A 248 -16.86 19.21 -20.94
N ASP A 249 -17.88 18.49 -21.42
CA ASP A 249 -19.23 19.04 -21.57
C ASP A 249 -19.69 19.75 -20.28
N ARG A 250 -20.31 20.93 -20.41
CA ARG A 250 -20.62 21.80 -19.27
C ARG A 250 -21.60 21.18 -18.28
N ASP A 251 -22.55 20.39 -18.77
CA ASP A 251 -23.54 19.72 -17.92
C ASP A 251 -22.94 18.53 -17.17
N ILE A 252 -21.89 17.94 -17.73
CA ILE A 252 -21.11 16.89 -17.06
C ILE A 252 -20.13 17.53 -16.06
N TRP A 253 -19.47 18.60 -16.46
CA TRP A 253 -18.50 19.33 -15.64
C TRP A 253 -19.13 19.85 -14.34
N SER A 254 -20.32 20.46 -14.41
CA SER A 254 -21.03 20.94 -13.21
C SER A 254 -21.35 19.79 -12.24
N LYS A 255 -21.77 18.64 -12.75
CA LYS A 255 -22.08 17.46 -11.94
C LYS A 255 -20.86 16.88 -11.24
N ILE A 256 -19.70 16.90 -11.89
CA ILE A 256 -18.47 16.34 -11.30
C ILE A 256 -17.71 17.36 -10.45
N SER A 257 -17.83 18.67 -10.73
CA SER A 257 -17.15 19.71 -9.94
C SER A 257 -17.74 19.90 -8.54
N ASP A 258 -18.99 19.50 -8.35
CA ASP A 258 -19.71 19.63 -7.08
C ASP A 258 -19.48 18.41 -6.14
N MET A 259 -18.72 17.40 -6.59
CA MET A 259 -18.37 16.18 -5.84
C MET A 259 -16.95 16.25 -5.25
#